data_AF-A0AAE3DL90-F1
#
_entry.id   AF-A0AAE3DL90-F1
#
_cell.length_a   1.000
_cell.length_b   1.000
_cell.length_c   1.000
_cell.angle_alpha   90.00
_cell.angle_beta   90.00
_cell.angle_gamma   90.00
#
_symmetry.space_group_name_H-M   'P 1'
#
loop_
_entity.id
_entity.type
_entity.pdbx_description
1 polymer ?
#
loop_
_entity_poly.entity_id
_entity_poly.type
_entity_poly.pdbx_seq_one_letter_code
_entity_poly.pdbx_strand_id
1 'polypeptide(L)'
;MKKIVFKSGKELEIDGISQSGNSLNISVLSKDVASIIETFSNPDNTAVMRYYVGIDLMCGYAGFKKIARLEYTPNIVSSIDYTQEDETTESGFAETHVDVCTVHMEKVETAELPEGLTDKVAKLENDVSSIASGIDAINGILEGK
;
A
#
# COMPACT_ATOMS: atom_id res chain seq x y z
N MET A 1 -11.07 -10.79 -18.37
CA MET A 1 -9.76 -10.44 -17.77
C MET A 1 -9.97 -9.32 -16.77
N LYS A 2 -9.37 -9.42 -15.57
CA LYS A 2 -9.41 -8.41 -14.50
C LYS A 2 -8.03 -7.78 -14.39
N LYS A 3 -7.94 -6.45 -14.29
CA LYS A 3 -6.63 -5.78 -14.17
C LYS A 3 -6.67 -4.54 -13.30
N ILE A 4 -5.52 -4.18 -12.76
CA ILE A 4 -5.25 -2.89 -12.14
C ILE A 4 -4.39 -2.06 -13.10
N VAL A 5 -4.75 -0.80 -13.29
CA VAL A 5 -3.92 0.19 -13.96
C VAL A 5 -3.46 1.21 -12.94
N PHE A 6 -2.15 1.28 -12.73
CA PHE A 6 -1.52 2.23 -11.80
C PHE A 6 -1.52 3.65 -12.37
N LYS A 7 -1.17 4.64 -11.55
CA LYS A 7 -1.02 6.04 -11.99
C LYS A 7 0.01 6.18 -13.13
N SER A 8 1.09 5.40 -13.08
CA SER A 8 2.14 5.35 -14.11
C SER A 8 1.65 4.84 -15.47
N GLY A 9 0.45 4.26 -15.55
CA GLY A 9 -0.05 3.57 -16.74
C GLY A 9 0.40 2.10 -16.83
N LYS A 10 1.28 1.64 -15.92
CA LYS A 10 1.60 0.21 -15.79
C LYS A 10 0.31 -0.57 -15.50
N GLU A 11 0.14 -1.67 -16.20
CA GLU A 11 -0.97 -2.61 -16.00
C GLU A 11 -0.49 -3.84 -15.25
N LEU A 12 -1.34 -4.40 -14.40
CA LEU A 12 -1.14 -5.66 -13.70
C LEU A 12 -2.43 -6.48 -13.79
N GLU A 13 -2.34 -7.65 -14.40
CA GLU A 13 -3.45 -8.62 -14.37
C GLU A 13 -3.59 -9.20 -12.96
N ILE A 14 -4.84 -9.38 -12.53
CA ILE A 14 -5.17 -9.86 -11.19
C ILE A 14 -6.26 -10.93 -11.28
N ASP A 15 -6.31 -11.83 -10.29
CA ASP A 15 -7.39 -12.79 -10.13
C ASP A 15 -8.61 -12.16 -9.41
N GLY A 16 -8.32 -11.34 -8.40
CA GLY A 16 -9.33 -10.78 -7.53
C GLY A 16 -8.90 -9.53 -6.79
N ILE A 17 -9.87 -8.71 -6.44
CA ILE A 17 -9.70 -7.53 -5.59
C ILE A 17 -10.91 -7.40 -4.68
N SER A 18 -10.68 -7.12 -3.40
CA SER A 18 -11.75 -6.89 -2.42
C SER A 18 -11.33 -5.81 -1.43
N GLN A 19 -12.27 -4.96 -1.03
CA GLN A 19 -12.03 -3.90 -0.05
C GLN A 19 -12.97 -4.09 1.13
N SER A 20 -12.44 -3.93 2.35
CA SER A 20 -13.22 -3.84 3.58
C SER A 20 -12.67 -2.69 4.42
N GLY A 21 -13.43 -1.60 4.54
CA GLY A 21 -12.99 -0.38 5.23
C GLY A 21 -11.67 0.17 4.70
N ASN A 22 -10.65 0.17 5.55
CA ASN A 22 -9.30 0.65 5.27
C ASN A 22 -8.36 -0.43 4.72
N SER A 23 -8.84 -1.66 4.50
CA SER A 23 -8.06 -2.78 3.96
C SER A 23 -8.46 -3.07 2.51
N LEU A 24 -7.46 -3.33 1.67
CA LEU A 24 -7.62 -3.74 0.28
C LEU A 24 -6.77 -4.97 0.02
N ASN A 25 -7.41 -6.04 -0.45
CA ASN A 25 -6.77 -7.31 -0.73
C ASN A 25 -6.77 -7.54 -2.24
N ILE A 26 -5.61 -7.84 -2.81
CA ILE A 26 -5.41 -8.02 -4.25
C ILE A 26 -4.73 -9.35 -4.48
N SER A 27 -5.37 -10.26 -5.20
CA SER A 27 -4.84 -11.59 -5.54
C SER A 27 -4.33 -11.61 -6.96
N VAL A 28 -3.11 -12.13 -7.15
CA VAL A 28 -2.40 -12.22 -8.42
C VAL A 28 -1.95 -13.67 -8.63
N LEU A 29 -2.22 -14.23 -9.81
CA LEU A 29 -1.68 -15.53 -10.20
C LEU A 29 -0.24 -15.32 -10.71
N SER A 30 0.76 -15.55 -9.87
CA SER A 30 2.16 -15.35 -10.22
C SER A 30 3.09 -16.11 -9.32
N LYS A 31 4.18 -16.61 -9.92
CA LYS A 31 5.33 -17.19 -9.21
C LYS A 31 6.37 -16.13 -8.83
N ASP A 32 6.32 -14.96 -9.47
CA ASP A 32 7.27 -13.86 -9.23
C ASP A 32 6.75 -12.93 -8.13
N VAL A 33 6.91 -13.40 -6.89
CA VAL A 33 6.54 -12.65 -5.69
C VAL A 33 7.38 -11.37 -5.54
N ALA A 34 8.64 -11.39 -5.99
CA ALA A 34 9.55 -10.25 -5.88
C ALA A 34 9.06 -9.07 -6.72
N SER A 35 8.65 -9.30 -7.97
CA SER A 35 8.10 -8.25 -8.83
C SER A 35 6.77 -7.69 -8.32
N ILE A 36 5.95 -8.53 -7.67
CA ILE A 36 4.72 -8.08 -7.00
C ILE A 36 5.07 -7.13 -5.85
N ILE A 37 5.98 -7.54 -4.96
CA ILE A 37 6.42 -6.69 -3.84
C ILE A 37 6.97 -5.37 -4.37
N GLU A 38 7.84 -5.40 -5.37
CA GLU A 38 8.42 -4.18 -5.97
C GLU A 38 7.33 -3.25 -6.52
N THR A 39 6.34 -3.81 -7.23
CA THR A 39 5.25 -3.04 -7.82
C THR A 39 4.40 -2.33 -6.76
N PHE A 40 4.02 -3.02 -5.68
CA PHE A 40 3.15 -2.49 -4.63
C PHE A 40 3.90 -1.68 -3.56
N SER A 41 5.22 -1.87 -3.43
CA SER A 41 6.06 -1.07 -2.53
C SER A 41 6.36 0.32 -3.09
N ASN A 42 6.14 0.54 -4.39
CA ASN A 42 6.29 1.85 -5.01
C ASN A 42 5.05 2.73 -4.71
N PRO A 43 5.18 3.80 -3.91
CA PRO A 43 4.06 4.65 -3.53
C PRO A 43 3.44 5.40 -4.71
N ASP A 44 4.19 5.67 -5.78
CA ASP A 44 3.64 6.32 -6.97
C ASP A 44 2.68 5.41 -7.74
N ASN A 45 2.93 4.09 -7.70
CA ASN A 45 2.01 3.11 -8.27
C ASN A 45 0.74 3.01 -7.41
N THR A 46 0.88 2.86 -6.09
CA THR A 46 -0.23 2.54 -5.18
C THR A 46 -1.02 3.75 -4.69
N ALA A 47 -0.55 4.98 -4.95
CA ALA A 47 -1.27 6.21 -4.61
C ALA A 47 -2.69 6.22 -5.20
N VAL A 48 -2.83 5.80 -6.46
CA VAL A 48 -4.11 5.66 -7.17
C VAL A 48 -4.06 4.44 -8.10
N MET A 49 -4.98 3.51 -7.87
CA MET A 49 -5.13 2.27 -8.64
C MET A 49 -6.53 2.23 -9.28
N ARG A 50 -6.61 1.89 -10.56
CA ARG A 50 -7.89 1.76 -11.28
C ARG A 50 -8.15 0.30 -11.61
N TYR A 51 -9.24 -0.25 -11.12
CA TYR A 51 -9.64 -1.63 -11.35
C TYR A 51 -10.59 -1.75 -12.52
N TYR A 52 -10.25 -2.63 -13.47
CA TYR A 52 -11.00 -2.89 -14.68
C TYR A 52 -11.44 -4.36 -14.78
N VAL A 53 -12.61 -4.57 -15.36
CA VAL A 53 -13.08 -5.87 -15.87
C VAL A 53 -13.29 -5.72 -17.37
N GLY A 54 -12.45 -6.40 -18.16
CA GLY A 54 -12.40 -6.14 -19.60
C GLY A 54 -11.93 -4.70 -19.86
N ILE A 55 -12.79 -3.89 -20.48
CA ILE A 55 -12.54 -2.47 -20.77
C ILE A 55 -13.24 -1.52 -19.77
N ASP A 56 -14.12 -2.07 -18.93
CA ASP A 56 -14.97 -1.28 -18.05
C ASP A 56 -14.24 -0.94 -16.75
N LEU A 57 -14.19 0.34 -16.40
CA LEU A 57 -13.68 0.81 -15.12
C LEU A 57 -14.70 0.49 -14.03
N MET A 58 -14.34 -0.42 -13.12
CA MET A 58 -15.22 -0.85 -12.04
C MET A 58 -15.06 -0.02 -10.78
N CYS A 59 -13.82 0.32 -10.40
CA CYS A 59 -13.55 1.05 -9.18
C CYS A 59 -12.18 1.76 -9.22
N GLY A 60 -12.07 2.88 -8.52
CA GLY A 60 -10.80 3.54 -8.22
C GLY A 60 -10.46 3.38 -6.74
N TYR A 61 -9.24 2.94 -6.45
CA TYR A 61 -8.71 2.80 -5.10
C TYR A 61 -7.62 3.85 -4.87
N ALA A 62 -7.77 4.67 -3.84
CA ALA A 62 -6.81 5.69 -3.47
C ALA A 62 -6.46 5.62 -1.99
N GLY A 63 -5.22 5.99 -1.67
CA GLY A 63 -4.73 6.09 -0.29
C GLY A 63 -4.23 4.79 0.35
N PHE A 64 -4.29 3.66 -0.37
CA PHE A 64 -3.72 2.36 0.06
C PHE A 64 -2.20 2.35 -0.14
N LYS A 65 -1.47 2.96 0.79
CA LYS A 65 -0.04 3.25 0.64
C LYS A 65 0.88 2.27 1.34
N LYS A 66 0.35 1.41 2.23
CA LYS A 66 1.14 0.50 3.05
C LYS A 66 0.78 -0.94 2.73
N ILE A 67 1.79 -1.77 2.44
CA ILE A 67 1.63 -3.22 2.47
C ILE A 67 1.57 -3.64 3.94
N ALA A 68 0.43 -4.18 4.36
CA ALA A 68 0.24 -4.72 5.69
C ALA A 68 0.73 -6.16 5.80
N ARG A 69 0.46 -6.97 4.77
CA ARG A 69 0.85 -8.37 4.71
C ARG A 69 0.94 -8.85 3.27
N LEU A 70 1.77 -9.86 3.05
CA LEU A 70 1.82 -10.63 1.81
C LEU A 70 1.56 -12.10 2.13
N GLU A 71 0.67 -12.73 1.37
CA GLU A 71 0.43 -14.17 1.46
C GLU A 71 0.78 -14.82 0.12
N TYR A 72 1.57 -15.89 0.18
CA TYR A 72 1.89 -16.70 -0.99
C TYR A 72 1.42 -18.13 -0.75
N THR A 73 0.59 -18.63 -1.64
CA THR A 73 0.06 -19.99 -1.59
C THR A 73 0.37 -20.66 -2.91
N PRO A 74 1.44 -21.50 -2.95
CA PRO A 74 1.79 -22.22 -4.16
C PRO A 74 0.87 -23.41 -4.39
N ASN A 75 0.89 -23.91 -5.62
CA ASN A 75 0.30 -25.19 -6.00
C ASN A 75 -1.20 -25.30 -5.66
N ILE A 76 -1.97 -24.26 -5.99
CA ILE A 76 -3.43 -24.28 -5.91
C ILE A 76 -4.00 -24.87 -7.19
N VAL A 77 -4.88 -25.87 -7.05
CA VAL A 77 -5.66 -26.41 -8.18
C VAL A 77 -6.59 -25.33 -8.71
N SER A 78 -6.38 -24.92 -9.95
CA SER A 78 -7.17 -23.92 -10.66
C SER A 78 -8.28 -24.54 -11.52
N SER A 79 -8.03 -25.73 -12.08
CA SER A 79 -9.00 -26.48 -12.87
C SER A 79 -8.66 -27.96 -12.90
N ILE A 80 -9.67 -28.79 -13.09
CA ILE A 80 -9.57 -30.24 -13.22
C ILE A 80 -10.17 -30.63 -14.58
N ASP A 81 -9.43 -31.40 -15.38
CA ASP A 81 -9.92 -32.00 -16.61
C ASP A 81 -10.37 -33.45 -16.35
N TYR A 82 -11.68 -33.62 -16.13
CA TYR A 82 -12.30 -34.91 -15.88
C TYR A 82 -12.30 -35.87 -17.09
N THR A 83 -11.78 -35.46 -18.24
CA THR A 83 -11.66 -36.32 -19.43
C THR A 83 -10.33 -37.07 -19.49
N GLN A 84 -9.35 -36.67 -18.67
CA GLN A 84 -8.03 -37.27 -18.62
C GLN A 84 -7.72 -37.76 -17.20
N GLU A 85 -7.61 -39.08 -17.02
CA GLU A 85 -7.18 -39.68 -15.76
C GLU A 85 -5.68 -39.42 -15.52
N ASP A 86 -5.32 -39.11 -14.27
CA ASP A 86 -3.95 -38.93 -13.81
C ASP A 86 -3.82 -39.36 -12.34
N GLU A 87 -3.32 -40.59 -12.13
CA GLU A 87 -3.15 -41.19 -10.80
C GLU A 87 -2.12 -40.47 -9.92
N THR A 88 -1.34 -39.53 -10.46
CA THR A 88 -0.34 -38.78 -9.69
C THR A 88 -0.92 -37.55 -8.99
N THR A 89 -2.16 -37.17 -9.32
CA THR A 89 -2.87 -36.01 -8.78
C THR A 89 -3.80 -36.40 -7.61
N GLU A 90 -4.22 -35.43 -6.79
CA GLU A 90 -5.10 -35.71 -5.65
C GLU A 90 -6.52 -36.09 -6.09
N SER A 91 -7.03 -35.51 -7.18
CA SER A 91 -8.35 -35.84 -7.70
C SER A 91 -8.40 -37.12 -8.54
N GLY A 92 -7.25 -37.64 -8.98
CA GLY A 92 -7.16 -38.76 -9.93
C GLY A 92 -7.37 -38.35 -11.40
N PHE A 93 -7.44 -37.05 -11.69
CA PHE A 93 -7.62 -36.48 -13.03
C PHE A 93 -6.60 -35.37 -13.28
N ALA A 94 -6.35 -35.04 -14.54
CA ALA A 94 -5.39 -34.01 -14.88
C ALA A 94 -5.76 -32.66 -14.24
N GLU A 95 -4.86 -32.13 -13.39
CA GLU A 95 -5.04 -30.89 -12.63
C GLU A 95 -4.12 -29.77 -13.14
N THR A 96 -4.69 -28.59 -13.36
CA THR A 96 -3.89 -27.38 -13.63
C THR A 96 -3.66 -26.62 -12.33
N HIS A 97 -2.40 -26.37 -12.01
CA HIS A 97 -2.01 -25.69 -10.79
C HIS A 97 -1.50 -24.27 -11.05
N VAL A 98 -1.82 -23.35 -10.15
CA VAL A 98 -1.36 -21.97 -10.15
C VAL A 98 -0.80 -21.59 -8.79
N ASP A 99 0.08 -20.59 -8.78
CA ASP A 99 0.58 -20.00 -7.55
C ASP A 99 -0.14 -18.67 -7.33
N VAL A 100 -0.67 -18.46 -6.13
CA VAL A 100 -1.45 -17.27 -5.78
C VAL A 100 -0.65 -16.41 -4.82
N CYS A 101 -0.47 -15.14 -5.17
CA CYS A 101 0.07 -14.12 -4.28
C CYS A 101 -1.01 -13.11 -3.94
N THR A 102 -1.34 -12.97 -2.66
CA THR A 102 -2.30 -11.98 -2.17
C THR A 102 -1.58 -10.86 -1.42
N VAL A 103 -1.73 -9.64 -1.92
CA VAL A 103 -1.21 -8.41 -1.32
C VAL A 103 -2.32 -7.79 -0.48
N HIS A 104 -2.05 -7.61 0.81
CA HIS A 104 -2.93 -6.91 1.75
C HIS A 104 -2.41 -5.49 1.95
N MET A 105 -3.17 -4.50 1.51
CA MET A 105 -2.84 -3.08 1.59
C MET A 105 -3.73 -2.39 2.62
N GLU A 106 -3.17 -1.40 3.31
CA GLU A 106 -3.87 -0.53 4.24
C GLU A 106 -3.87 0.92 3.78
N LYS A 107 -4.98 1.61 4.03
CA LYS A 107 -4.99 3.07 4.01
C LYS A 107 -4.11 3.60 5.12
N VAL A 108 -3.18 4.47 4.75
CA VAL A 108 -2.45 5.27 5.72
C VAL A 108 -3.24 6.55 5.88
N GLU A 109 -3.96 6.67 7.00
CA GLU A 109 -4.46 7.97 7.43
C GLU A 109 -3.25 8.84 7.76
N THR A 110 -2.92 9.76 6.86
CA THR A 110 -2.03 10.86 7.21
C THR A 110 -2.74 11.66 8.29
N ALA A 111 -2.24 11.61 9.51
CA ALA A 111 -2.56 12.61 10.50
C ALA A 111 -2.06 13.94 9.94
N GLU A 112 -2.95 14.69 9.30
CA GLU A 112 -2.70 16.10 9.02
C GLU A 112 -2.45 16.75 10.39
N LEU A 113 -1.29 17.39 10.54
CA LEU A 113 -1.04 18.18 11.74
C LEU A 113 -2.19 19.17 11.84
N PRO A 114 -2.87 19.28 12.99
CA PRO A 114 -4.04 20.13 13.12
C PRO A 114 -3.68 21.54 12.65
N GLU A 115 -4.56 22.12 11.84
CA GLU A 115 -4.41 23.45 11.28
C GLU A 115 -4.04 24.44 12.41
N GLY A 116 -2.96 25.20 12.21
CA GLY A 116 -2.44 26.13 13.21
C GLY A 116 -1.42 25.57 14.22
N LEU A 117 -1.01 24.29 14.12
CA LEU A 117 0.11 23.78 14.94
C LEU A 117 1.43 24.46 14.55
N THR A 118 1.68 24.66 13.26
CA THR A 118 2.85 25.39 12.75
C THR A 118 2.90 26.82 13.27
N ASP A 119 1.76 27.50 13.31
CA ASP A 119 1.65 28.87 13.83
C ASP A 119 1.93 28.93 15.34
N LYS A 120 1.46 27.92 16.10
CA LYS A 120 1.75 27.80 17.53
C LYS A 120 3.24 27.53 17.79
N VAL A 121 3.88 26.69 16.98
CA VAL A 121 5.33 26.43 17.08
C VAL A 121 6.13 27.69 16.75
N ALA A 122 5.80 28.38 15.66
CA ALA A 122 6.46 29.63 15.29
C ALA A 122 6.30 30.72 16.36
N LYS A 123 5.13 30.80 17.01
CA LYS A 123 4.93 31.70 18.14
C LYS A 123 5.82 31.33 19.33
N LEU A 124 5.87 30.04 19.69
CA LEU A 124 6.71 29.55 20.79
C LEU A 124 8.21 29.80 20.53
N GLU A 125 8.68 29.61 19.30
CA GLU A 125 10.07 29.90 18.92
C GLU A 125 10.40 31.39 19.11
N ASN A 126 9.49 32.29 18.73
CA ASN A 126 9.65 33.74 18.95
C ASN A 126 9.63 34.11 20.44
N ASP A 127 8.71 33.53 21.22
CA ASP A 127 8.61 33.77 22.66
C ASP A 127 9.90 33.30 23.37
N VAL A 128 10.43 32.12 23.02
CA VAL A 128 11.69 31.59 23.57
C VAL A 128 12.89 32.46 23.19
N SER A 129 12.98 32.94 21.94
CA SER A 129 14.05 33.84 21.51
C SER A 129 14.02 35.18 22.26
N SER A 130 12.82 35.70 22.52
CA SER A 130 12.62 36.93 23.31
C SER A 130 13.05 36.75 24.76
N ILE A 131 12.72 35.61 25.37
CA ILE A 131 13.14 35.26 26.73
C ILE A 131 14.66 35.13 26.81
N ALA A 132 15.29 34.43 25.86
CA ALA A 132 16.74 34.27 25.81
C ALA A 132 17.46 35.62 25.74
N SER A 133 16.99 36.52 24.88
CA SER A 133 17.53 37.88 24.74
C SER A 133 17.38 38.68 26.05
N GLY A 134 16.26 38.52 26.75
CA GLY A 134 16.02 39.15 28.05
C GLY A 134 16.96 38.63 29.15
N ILE A 135 17.23 37.32 29.17
CA ILE A 135 18.18 36.70 30.10
C ILE A 135 19.60 37.22 29.85
N ASP A 136 20.03 37.31 28.59
CA ASP A 136 21.35 37.84 28.24
C ASP A 136 21.54 39.29 28.68
N ALA A 137 20.50 40.13 28.50
CA ALA A 137 20.51 41.51 28.96
C ALA A 137 20.62 41.61 30.50
N ILE A 138 19.88 40.78 31.24
CA ILE A 138 19.96 40.72 32.71
C ILE A 138 21.35 40.29 33.17
N ASN A 139 21.94 39.27 32.52
CA ASN A 139 23.28 38.80 32.84
C ASN A 139 24.33 39.89 32.59
N GLY A 140 24.21 40.66 31.50
CA GLY A 140 25.09 41.81 31.23
C GLY A 140 25.09 42.83 32.38
N ILE A 141 23.90 43.18 32.90
CA ILE A 141 23.75 44.10 34.03
C ILE A 141 24.39 43.53 35.31
N LEU A 142 24.18 42.24 35.59
CA LEU A 142 24.73 41.58 36.78
C LEU A 142 26.25 41.42 36.73
N GLU A 143 26.81 41.22 35.54
CA GLU A 143 28.25 41.13 35.30
C GLU A 143 28.96 42.51 35.30
N GLY A 144 28.21 43.61 35.41
CA GLY A 144 28.76 44.96 35.39
C GLY A 144 29.28 45.41 34.02
N LYS A 145 28.70 44.88 32.94
CA LYS A 145 28.91 45.37 31.57
C LYS A 145 27.89 46.43 31.19
#